data_AF-A0A2Z7B6Q0-F1
#
_entry.id   AF-A0A2Z7B6Q0-F1
#
_cell.length_a   1.000
_cell.length_b   1.000
_cell.length_c   1.000
_cell.angle_alpha   90.00
_cell.angle_beta   90.00
_cell.angle_gamma   90.00
#
_symmetry.space_group_name_H-M   'P 1'
#
loop_
_entity.id
_entity.type
_entity.pdbx_description
1 polymer ?
#
loop_
_entity_poly.entity_id
_entity_poly.type
_entity_poly.pdbx_seq_one_letter_code
_entity_poly.pdbx_strand_id
1 'polypeptide(L)'
;MGQTEQEVGKDEGGLVVVKPKPEKGFTSTVIDWFEWAFVKLMYDPKQPLHYLSGNFAPVDETPPYTDLPVKGTLPECLNGEFVRVGPNPKFAPVAGYHWFDGDGMIHGMHIKDGKATYVSRFVKTARLKQEEFYAGAKFMKIGDLKGFFGLFMINIQMLRMKFKVLDVSYGQGTANTALVYHHGKLLALSEADKPYVIKVLEDGDLQTIGMLDYDKRLSHSFTAHPKVDPITGNRHILVNSEV
;
A
#
# COMPACT_ATOMS: atom_id res chain seq x y z
N MET A 1 8.81 -29.07 -31.07
CA MET A 1 9.64 -28.03 -30.43
C MET A 1 9.05 -26.68 -30.84
N GLY A 2 8.43 -25.85 -30.02
CA GLY A 2 7.99 -25.95 -28.64
C GLY A 2 6.87 -24.90 -28.52
N GLN A 3 5.72 -25.30 -27.99
CA GLN A 3 4.68 -24.39 -27.53
C GLN A 3 4.50 -24.69 -26.06
N THR A 4 4.97 -23.80 -25.19
CA THR A 4 4.35 -23.46 -23.90
C THR A 4 5.27 -22.48 -23.18
N GLU A 5 4.81 -21.26 -22.97
CA GLU A 5 5.22 -20.49 -21.79
C GLU A 5 4.10 -19.51 -21.38
N GLN A 6 3.47 -19.90 -20.27
CA GLN A 6 2.81 -19.11 -19.24
C GLN A 6 1.45 -18.48 -19.56
N GLU A 7 0.42 -19.32 -19.36
CA GLU A 7 -0.88 -18.88 -18.87
C GLU A 7 -0.71 -18.00 -17.62
N VAL A 8 -1.20 -16.76 -17.73
CA VAL A 8 -1.47 -15.89 -16.59
C VAL A 8 -2.57 -16.59 -15.78
N GLY A 9 -2.19 -17.22 -14.67
CA GLY A 9 -3.09 -17.87 -13.73
C GLY A 9 -4.22 -16.92 -13.33
N LYS A 10 -5.40 -17.13 -13.90
CA LYS A 10 -6.59 -16.33 -13.72
C LYS A 10 -7.48 -17.07 -12.72
N ASP A 11 -7.25 -16.81 -11.44
CA ASP A 11 -8.11 -17.34 -10.38
C ASP A 11 -9.46 -16.60 -10.37
N GLU A 12 -10.51 -17.30 -9.95
CA GLU A 12 -11.90 -16.84 -9.99
C GLU A 12 -12.10 -15.42 -9.42
N GLY A 13 -12.48 -14.46 -10.28
CA GLY A 13 -12.92 -13.11 -9.87
C GLY A 13 -11.98 -11.95 -10.14
N GLY A 14 -11.01 -12.07 -11.07
CA GLY A 14 -10.21 -10.94 -11.54
C GLY A 14 -9.05 -10.55 -10.60
N LEU A 15 -8.56 -11.50 -9.81
CA LEU A 15 -7.37 -11.36 -8.98
C LEU A 15 -6.09 -11.39 -9.83
N VAL A 16 -5.18 -10.46 -9.59
CA VAL A 16 -3.93 -10.30 -10.33
C VAL A 16 -2.74 -10.32 -9.37
N VAL A 17 -1.80 -11.22 -9.61
CA VAL A 17 -0.54 -11.26 -8.85
C VAL A 17 0.36 -10.10 -9.31
N VAL A 18 0.67 -9.20 -8.38
CA VAL A 18 1.45 -8.00 -8.66
C VAL A 18 2.94 -8.34 -8.78
N LYS A 19 3.48 -8.21 -9.99
CA LYS A 19 4.90 -8.45 -10.33
C LYS A 19 5.42 -7.30 -11.22
N PRO A 20 5.65 -6.11 -10.65
CA PRO A 20 6.19 -4.97 -11.40
C PRO A 20 7.59 -5.30 -11.91
N LYS A 21 7.95 -4.73 -13.08
CA LYS A 21 9.25 -4.94 -13.73
C LYS A 21 10.01 -3.61 -13.86
N PRO A 22 10.51 -3.04 -12.75
CA PRO A 22 11.34 -1.84 -12.80
C PRO A 22 12.71 -2.15 -13.43
N GLU A 23 13.27 -1.18 -14.17
CA GLU A 23 14.61 -1.30 -14.77
C GLU A 23 15.67 -0.51 -13.97
N LYS A 24 16.65 -1.21 -13.41
CA LYS A 24 17.84 -0.62 -12.79
C LYS A 24 19.00 -0.61 -13.77
N GLY A 25 19.54 0.57 -14.08
CA GLY A 25 20.62 0.71 -15.04
C GLY A 25 21.32 2.07 -14.98
N PHE A 26 22.02 2.43 -16.06
CA PHE A 26 22.72 3.71 -16.16
C PHE A 26 21.74 4.89 -16.03
N THR A 27 20.62 4.83 -16.76
CA THR A 27 19.59 5.89 -16.74
C THR A 27 19.00 6.11 -15.35
N SER A 28 18.66 5.05 -14.62
CA SER A 28 18.14 5.18 -13.25
C SER A 28 19.16 5.84 -12.33
N THR A 29 20.45 5.49 -12.47
CA THR A 29 21.54 6.04 -11.66
C THR A 29 21.74 7.53 -11.92
N VAL A 30 21.69 7.96 -13.19
CA VAL A 30 21.81 9.38 -13.56
C VAL A 30 20.63 10.20 -13.02
N ILE A 31 19.40 9.68 -13.14
CA ILE A 31 18.21 10.33 -12.60
C ILE A 31 18.30 10.47 -11.08
N ASP A 32 18.71 9.40 -10.39
CA ASP A 32 18.86 9.40 -8.94
C ASP A 32 19.93 10.39 -8.46
N TRP A 33 21.06 10.47 -9.17
CA TRP A 33 22.10 11.45 -8.86
C TRP A 33 21.61 12.88 -9.03
N PHE A 34 20.84 13.15 -10.10
CA PHE A 34 20.30 14.47 -10.37
C PHE A 34 19.23 14.88 -9.34
N GLU A 35 18.33 13.96 -8.98
CA GLU A 35 17.37 14.15 -7.87
C GLU A 35 18.11 14.46 -6.57
N TRP A 36 19.10 13.64 -6.20
CA TRP A 36 19.89 13.84 -4.98
C TRP A 36 20.57 15.21 -4.96
N ALA A 37 21.22 15.61 -6.06
CA ALA A 37 21.92 16.90 -6.15
C ALA A 37 20.95 18.07 -5.98
N PHE A 38 19.78 18.00 -6.61
CA PHE A 38 18.76 19.04 -6.52
C PHE A 38 18.09 19.09 -5.14
N VAL A 39 17.76 17.94 -4.56
CA VAL A 39 17.22 17.82 -3.19
C VAL A 39 18.18 18.43 -2.19
N LYS A 40 19.48 18.09 -2.29
CA LYS A 40 20.50 18.64 -1.39
C LYS A 40 20.63 20.16 -1.49
N LEU A 41 20.35 20.74 -2.65
CA LEU A 41 20.37 22.19 -2.87
C LEU A 41 19.13 22.89 -2.33
N MET A 42 17.96 22.25 -2.48
CA MET A 42 16.65 22.91 -2.31
C MET A 42 15.91 22.53 -1.04
N TYR A 43 16.29 21.43 -0.38
CA TYR A 43 15.65 20.91 0.82
C TYR A 43 16.59 20.99 2.02
N ASP A 44 16.13 21.60 3.11
CA ASP A 44 16.85 21.62 4.38
C ASP A 44 16.46 20.39 5.22
N PRO A 45 17.38 19.42 5.43
CA PRO A 45 17.09 18.21 6.21
C PRO A 45 16.83 18.49 7.69
N LYS A 46 17.12 19.70 8.18
CA LYS A 46 16.80 20.11 9.56
C LYS A 46 15.33 20.47 9.74
N GLN A 47 14.57 20.61 8.66
CA GLN A 47 13.13 20.83 8.78
C GLN A 47 12.47 19.61 9.42
N PRO A 48 11.68 19.80 10.50
CA PRO A 48 11.06 18.69 11.19
C PRO A 48 10.00 18.03 10.30
N LEU A 49 10.15 16.73 10.07
CA LEU A 49 9.10 15.90 9.51
C LEU A 49 8.16 15.47 10.65
N HIS A 50 7.25 16.36 11.03
CA HIS A 50 6.34 16.14 12.17
C HIS A 50 5.56 14.82 12.06
N TYR A 51 5.16 14.43 10.84
CA TYR A 51 4.43 13.20 10.55
C TYR A 51 5.29 11.93 10.53
N LEU A 52 6.54 12.00 11.00
CA LEU A 52 7.42 10.84 11.23
C LEU A 52 7.96 10.81 12.67
N SER A 53 7.34 11.57 13.57
CA SER A 53 7.79 11.71 14.95
C SER A 53 6.73 11.23 15.95
N GLY A 54 7.18 10.76 17.13
CA GLY A 54 6.31 10.26 18.17
C GLY A 54 5.43 9.11 17.68
N ASN A 55 4.12 9.21 17.89
CA ASN A 55 3.15 8.19 17.49
C ASN A 55 2.94 8.08 15.95
N PHE A 56 3.51 9.00 15.17
CA PHE A 56 3.52 8.94 13.71
C PHE A 56 4.81 8.33 13.15
N ALA A 57 5.77 7.97 14.00
CA ALA A 57 6.99 7.31 13.57
C ALA A 57 6.68 5.93 12.96
N PRO A 58 7.39 5.52 11.91
CA PRO A 58 7.20 4.21 11.31
C PRO A 58 7.57 3.10 12.29
N VAL A 59 6.87 1.98 12.19
CA VAL A 59 7.13 0.75 12.96
C VAL A 59 7.41 -0.43 12.03
N ASP A 60 8.16 -1.41 12.54
CA ASP A 60 8.46 -2.65 11.82
C ASP A 60 7.28 -3.65 11.86
N GLU A 61 7.29 -4.59 10.92
CA GLU A 61 6.34 -5.71 10.92
C GLU A 61 6.50 -6.56 12.19
N THR A 62 5.38 -6.91 12.80
CA THR A 62 5.33 -7.82 13.95
C THR A 62 4.68 -9.12 13.49
N PRO A 63 5.39 -10.26 13.50
CA PRO A 63 4.75 -11.56 13.25
C PRO A 63 3.69 -11.87 14.31
N PRO A 64 2.81 -12.86 14.07
CA PRO A 64 1.79 -13.24 15.04
C PRO A 64 2.37 -13.40 16.44
N TYR A 65 2.00 -12.48 17.33
CA TYR A 65 2.46 -12.43 18.70
C TYR A 65 1.31 -12.89 19.60
N THR A 66 1.44 -14.10 20.12
CA THR A 66 0.44 -14.76 20.96
C THR A 66 0.58 -14.36 22.42
N ASP A 67 -0.37 -14.80 23.25
CA ASP A 67 -0.29 -14.71 24.72
C ASP A 67 -0.16 -13.27 25.24
N LEU A 68 -0.87 -12.34 24.60
CA LEU A 68 -0.97 -10.96 25.04
C LEU A 68 -1.56 -10.88 26.47
N PRO A 69 -1.01 -10.03 27.34
CA PRO A 69 -1.53 -9.88 28.70
C PRO A 69 -2.93 -9.26 28.69
N VAL A 70 -3.94 -10.05 29.03
CA VAL A 70 -5.34 -9.61 29.15
C VAL A 70 -5.62 -9.19 30.59
N LYS A 71 -6.12 -7.96 30.77
CA LYS A 71 -6.68 -7.50 32.04
C LYS A 71 -8.20 -7.61 32.00
N GLY A 72 -8.79 -8.40 32.90
CA GLY A 72 -10.22 -8.73 32.87
C GLY A 72 -10.48 -10.02 32.08
N THR A 73 -11.62 -10.10 31.39
CA THR A 73 -12.04 -11.28 30.64
C THR A 73 -12.49 -10.89 29.23
N LEU A 74 -11.97 -11.58 28.21
CA LEU A 74 -12.46 -11.44 26.83
C LEU A 74 -13.78 -12.23 26.70
N PRO A 75 -14.89 -11.60 26.28
CA PRO A 75 -16.17 -12.29 26.12
C PRO A 75 -16.08 -13.40 25.06
N GLU A 76 -16.70 -14.55 25.33
CA GLU A 76 -16.70 -15.69 24.38
C GLU A 76 -17.36 -15.36 23.04
N CYS A 77 -18.29 -14.40 23.01
CA CYS A 77 -18.93 -13.93 21.79
C CYS A 77 -18.00 -13.09 20.89
N LEU A 78 -16.87 -12.62 21.42
CA LEU A 78 -15.87 -11.89 20.65
C LEU A 78 -14.94 -12.90 19.97
N ASN A 79 -15.36 -13.36 18.79
CA ASN A 79 -14.61 -14.35 18.00
C ASN A 79 -14.44 -13.85 16.57
N GLY A 80 -13.22 -13.45 16.22
CA GLY A 80 -12.91 -12.92 14.91
C GLY A 80 -11.64 -12.08 14.87
N GLU A 81 -11.54 -11.27 13.82
CA GLU A 81 -10.37 -10.43 13.55
C GLU A 81 -10.76 -8.96 13.60
N PHE A 82 -10.10 -8.17 14.45
CA PHE A 82 -10.16 -6.72 14.38
C PHE A 82 -8.96 -6.21 13.59
N VAL A 83 -9.21 -5.61 12.43
CA VAL A 83 -8.16 -5.06 11.55
C VAL A 83 -8.28 -3.55 11.39
N ARG A 84 -7.14 -2.87 11.33
CA ARG A 84 -7.03 -1.46 10.95
C ARG A 84 -5.85 -1.28 10.00
N VAL A 85 -6.03 -0.47 8.97
CA VAL A 85 -4.95 -0.04 8.08
C VAL A 85 -4.58 1.40 8.38
N GLY A 86 -3.31 1.74 8.19
CA GLY A 86 -2.82 3.11 8.25
C GLY A 86 -1.52 3.31 7.49
N PRO A 87 -1.07 4.56 7.37
CA PRO A 87 0.17 4.92 6.71
C PRO A 87 1.37 4.59 7.60
N ASN A 88 2.34 3.87 7.05
CA ASN A 88 3.60 3.54 7.67
C ASN A 88 4.67 3.52 6.56
N PRO A 89 5.54 4.53 6.42
CA PRO A 89 6.54 4.53 5.35
C PRO A 89 7.64 3.50 5.64
N LYS A 90 7.86 2.54 4.74
CA LYS A 90 8.91 1.53 4.93
C LYS A 90 10.31 2.12 4.76
N PHE A 91 10.45 3.06 3.83
CA PHE A 91 11.70 3.76 3.57
C PHE A 91 11.56 5.24 3.92
N ALA A 92 12.64 5.81 4.45
CA ALA A 92 12.69 7.24 4.72
C ALA A 92 12.39 8.05 3.43
N PRO A 93 11.56 9.09 3.51
CA PRO A 93 11.29 9.95 2.36
C PRO A 93 12.55 10.70 1.92
N VAL A 94 12.63 11.00 0.62
CA VAL A 94 13.75 11.74 0.04
C VAL A 94 13.75 13.20 0.50
N ALA A 95 12.57 13.81 0.61
CA ALA A 95 12.42 15.18 1.09
C ALA A 95 11.15 15.33 1.96
N GLY A 96 10.06 15.81 1.38
CA GLY A 96 8.83 16.08 2.10
C GLY A 96 8.04 14.83 2.44
N TYR A 97 7.25 14.91 3.51
CA TYR A 97 6.36 13.82 3.91
C TYR A 97 5.07 14.35 4.50
N HIS A 98 3.94 13.86 4.00
CA HIS A 98 2.63 14.03 4.60
C HIS A 98 2.18 12.70 5.20
N TRP A 99 1.38 12.72 6.26
CA TRP A 99 0.93 11.47 6.92
C TRP A 99 0.18 10.51 5.99
N PHE A 100 -0.41 10.98 4.87
CA PHE A 100 -1.12 10.13 3.91
C PHE A 100 -0.18 9.41 2.92
N ASP A 101 1.12 9.73 2.93
CA ASP A 101 2.08 9.21 1.96
C ASP A 101 2.68 7.84 2.33
N GLY A 102 2.51 7.40 3.58
CA GLY A 102 3.11 6.16 4.08
C GLY A 102 2.52 4.92 3.42
N ASP A 103 3.32 3.87 3.31
CA ASP A 103 2.86 2.58 2.79
C ASP A 103 1.76 2.00 3.69
N GLY A 104 0.81 1.27 3.12
CA GLY A 104 -0.28 0.67 3.88
C GLY A 104 0.26 -0.41 4.79
N MET A 105 0.02 -0.27 6.10
CA MET A 105 0.31 -1.29 7.08
C MET A 105 -0.95 -1.65 7.84
N ILE A 106 -1.25 -2.95 7.89
CA ILE A 106 -2.41 -3.49 8.58
C ILE A 106 -1.95 -3.99 9.94
N HIS A 107 -2.68 -3.56 10.96
CA HIS A 107 -2.62 -4.09 12.31
C HIS A 107 -3.83 -4.99 12.53
N GLY A 108 -3.59 -6.24 12.90
CA GLY A 108 -4.62 -7.23 13.22
C GLY A 108 -4.59 -7.59 14.70
N MET A 109 -5.78 -7.84 15.25
CA MET A 109 -5.98 -8.42 16.56
C MET A 109 -6.95 -9.60 16.38
N HIS A 110 -6.39 -10.80 16.37
CA HIS A 110 -7.15 -12.04 16.33
C HIS A 110 -7.63 -12.37 17.73
N ILE A 111 -8.93 -12.58 17.91
CA ILE A 111 -9.51 -12.95 19.20
C ILE A 111 -10.30 -14.23 19.04
N LYS A 112 -9.91 -15.26 19.79
CA LYS A 112 -10.53 -16.58 19.78
C LYS A 112 -10.29 -17.31 21.10
N ASP A 113 -11.32 -17.98 21.61
CA ASP A 113 -11.25 -18.82 22.82
C ASP A 113 -10.63 -18.09 24.03
N GLY A 114 -10.99 -16.81 24.21
CA GLY A 114 -10.48 -15.96 25.29
C GLY A 114 -9.02 -15.54 25.16
N LYS A 115 -8.37 -15.81 24.03
CA LYS A 115 -7.00 -15.41 23.71
C LYS A 115 -6.97 -14.33 22.64
N ALA A 116 -5.93 -13.50 22.68
CA ALA A 116 -5.67 -12.47 21.69
C ALA A 116 -4.28 -12.64 21.08
N THR A 117 -4.18 -12.48 19.76
CA THR A 117 -2.94 -12.49 18.98
C THR A 117 -2.83 -11.21 18.19
N TYR A 118 -1.71 -10.51 18.29
CA TYR A 118 -1.45 -9.28 17.54
C TYR A 118 -0.55 -9.56 16.35
N VAL A 119 -0.80 -8.89 15.24
CA VAL A 119 0.03 -8.96 14.03
C VAL A 119 0.12 -7.59 13.38
N SER A 120 1.24 -7.32 12.72
CA SER A 120 1.32 -6.19 11.80
C SER A 120 2.12 -6.51 10.53
N ARG A 121 1.55 -6.16 9.38
CA ARG A 121 2.08 -6.47 8.04
C ARG A 121 1.88 -5.31 7.08
N PHE A 122 2.89 -5.05 6.25
CA PHE A 122 2.73 -4.16 5.12
C PHE A 122 1.85 -4.82 4.05
N VAL A 123 0.98 -4.03 3.43
CA VAL A 123 0.31 -4.40 2.20
C VAL A 123 1.37 -4.40 1.10
N LYS A 124 1.60 -5.55 0.46
CA LYS A 124 2.63 -5.71 -0.57
C LYS A 124 2.18 -5.14 -1.92
N THR A 125 2.07 -3.80 -1.96
CA THR A 125 1.66 -3.04 -3.14
C THR A 125 2.71 -3.07 -4.26
N ALA A 126 2.30 -2.74 -5.48
CA ALA A 126 3.21 -2.58 -6.61
C ALA A 126 4.29 -1.53 -6.35
N ARG A 127 3.90 -0.43 -5.69
CA ARG A 127 4.79 0.63 -5.22
C ARG A 127 5.84 0.08 -4.24
N LEU A 128 5.39 -0.56 -3.15
CA LEU A 128 6.29 -1.04 -2.11
C LEU A 128 7.28 -2.08 -2.63
N LYS A 129 6.84 -3.01 -3.48
CA LYS A 129 7.72 -4.02 -4.12
C LYS A 129 8.84 -3.38 -4.94
N GLN A 130 8.55 -2.27 -5.63
CA GLN A 130 9.56 -1.55 -6.40
C GLN A 130 10.51 -0.78 -5.49
N GLU A 131 10.02 -0.14 -4.43
CA GLU A 131 10.90 0.51 -3.44
C GLU A 131 11.80 -0.50 -2.71
N GLU A 132 11.29 -1.71 -2.41
CA GLU A 132 12.08 -2.84 -1.91
C GLU A 132 13.16 -3.27 -2.92
N PHE A 133 12.84 -3.35 -4.21
CA PHE A 133 13.81 -3.65 -5.27
C PHE A 133 14.93 -2.61 -5.37
N TYR A 134 14.62 -1.32 -5.14
CA TYR A 134 15.59 -0.25 -5.13
C TYR A 134 16.27 -0.02 -3.77
N ALA A 135 15.78 -0.69 -2.71
CA ALA A 135 16.17 -0.47 -1.32
C ALA A 135 16.04 1.00 -0.86
N GLY A 136 14.99 1.69 -1.30
CA GLY A 136 14.75 3.08 -0.96
C GLY A 136 13.51 3.69 -1.59
N ALA A 137 13.07 4.83 -1.06
CA ALA A 137 11.94 5.57 -1.59
C ALA A 137 12.21 6.04 -3.03
N LYS A 138 11.28 5.79 -3.94
CA LYS A 138 11.39 6.16 -5.36
C LYS A 138 10.18 6.88 -5.91
N PHE A 139 9.02 6.66 -5.29
CA PHE A 139 7.79 7.31 -5.72
C PHE A 139 7.66 8.66 -5.02
N MET A 140 7.26 9.65 -5.82
CA MET A 140 6.89 10.98 -5.34
C MET A 140 5.81 10.89 -4.24
N LYS A 141 5.90 11.81 -3.26
CA LYS A 141 4.96 11.94 -2.15
C LYS A 141 4.20 13.26 -2.22
N ILE A 142 3.01 13.33 -1.64
CA ILE A 142 2.23 14.57 -1.52
C ILE A 142 3.03 15.61 -0.75
N GLY A 143 3.77 15.19 0.28
CA GLY A 143 4.67 16.06 1.03
C GLY A 143 5.72 16.78 0.19
N ASP A 144 6.10 16.24 -0.97
CA ASP A 144 7.06 16.83 -1.90
C ASP A 144 6.46 17.95 -2.76
N LEU A 145 5.14 18.06 -2.86
CA LEU A 145 4.43 18.95 -3.77
C LEU A 145 4.36 20.40 -3.26
N LYS A 146 5.52 21.04 -3.11
CA LYS A 146 5.64 22.43 -2.63
C LYS A 146 6.33 23.32 -3.67
N GLY A 147 5.56 24.23 -4.27
CA GLY A 147 6.07 25.25 -5.19
C GLY A 147 6.92 24.68 -6.33
N PHE A 148 8.04 25.34 -6.64
CA PHE A 148 8.95 24.93 -7.71
C PHE A 148 9.60 23.56 -7.46
N PHE A 149 9.84 23.20 -6.20
CA PHE A 149 10.39 21.89 -5.83
C PHE A 149 9.41 20.76 -6.18
N GLY A 150 8.12 20.96 -5.93
CA GLY A 150 7.07 20.02 -6.34
C GLY A 150 7.04 19.81 -7.85
N LEU A 151 7.16 20.88 -8.64
CA LEU A 151 7.21 20.78 -10.11
C LEU A 151 8.43 19.98 -10.57
N PHE A 152 9.59 20.18 -9.94
CA PHE A 152 10.77 19.37 -10.20
C PHE A 152 10.52 17.88 -9.92
N MET A 153 9.95 17.55 -8.77
CA MET A 153 9.66 16.16 -8.38
C MET A 153 8.67 15.47 -9.32
N ILE A 154 7.66 16.19 -9.79
CA ILE A 154 6.74 15.69 -10.83
C ILE A 154 7.51 15.34 -12.12
N ASN A 155 8.44 16.19 -12.55
CA ASN A 155 9.25 15.93 -13.75
C ASN A 155 10.18 14.71 -13.56
N ILE A 156 10.79 14.54 -12.38
CA ILE A 156 11.58 13.35 -12.06
C ILE A 156 10.73 12.09 -12.10
N GLN A 157 9.53 12.11 -11.49
CA GLN A 157 8.59 10.98 -11.54
C GLN A 157 8.21 10.65 -12.98
N MET A 158 7.89 11.65 -13.81
CA MET A 158 7.59 11.45 -15.24
C MET A 158 8.78 10.85 -16.01
N LEU A 159 10.00 11.30 -15.71
CA LEU A 159 11.21 10.79 -16.33
C LEU A 159 11.44 9.32 -15.96
N ARG A 160 11.25 8.96 -14.68
CA ARG A 160 11.33 7.58 -14.18
C ARG A 160 10.33 6.67 -14.88
N MET A 161 9.09 7.13 -15.07
CA MET A 161 8.07 6.37 -15.80
C MET A 161 8.43 6.21 -17.28
N LYS A 162 8.83 7.30 -17.94
CA LYS A 162 9.17 7.30 -19.39
C LYS A 162 10.33 6.36 -19.71
N PHE A 163 11.32 6.30 -18.83
CA PHE A 163 12.48 5.42 -18.97
C PHE A 163 12.32 4.06 -18.29
N LYS A 164 11.10 3.67 -17.90
CA LYS A 164 10.78 2.37 -17.27
C LYS A 164 11.57 2.06 -16.00
N VAL A 165 12.12 3.09 -15.36
CA VAL A 165 12.72 2.98 -14.02
C VAL A 165 11.62 2.60 -13.02
N LEU A 166 10.42 3.16 -13.19
CA LEU A 166 9.23 2.79 -12.44
C LEU A 166 8.19 2.17 -13.37
N ASP A 167 7.64 1.04 -12.93
CA ASP A 167 6.54 0.33 -13.57
C ASP A 167 5.23 0.68 -12.85
N VAL A 168 4.40 1.52 -13.49
CA VAL A 168 3.11 1.97 -12.96
C VAL A 168 1.92 1.19 -13.53
N SER A 169 2.17 0.10 -14.25
CA SER A 169 1.11 -0.71 -14.88
C SER A 169 0.10 -1.32 -13.90
N TYR A 170 0.52 -1.48 -12.64
CA TYR A 170 -0.31 -2.00 -11.53
C TYR A 170 -0.81 -0.90 -10.58
N GLY A 171 -0.72 0.37 -10.97
CA GLY A 171 -1.01 1.49 -10.07
C GLY A 171 0.18 1.87 -9.18
N GLN A 172 0.00 2.93 -8.40
CA GLN A 172 1.03 3.54 -7.55
C GLN A 172 0.54 3.88 -6.14
N GLY A 173 -0.63 3.36 -5.76
CA GLY A 173 -1.22 3.58 -4.45
C GLY A 173 -0.50 2.83 -3.34
N THR A 174 -0.78 3.29 -2.13
CA THR A 174 -0.15 2.78 -0.90
C THR A 174 -1.03 1.78 -0.17
N ALA A 175 -2.33 1.70 -0.51
CA ALA A 175 -3.34 0.86 0.14
C ALA A 175 -3.44 1.12 1.65
N ASN A 176 -3.35 2.39 2.05
CA ASN A 176 -3.23 2.81 3.45
C ASN A 176 -4.52 3.44 4.05
N THR A 177 -5.58 3.59 3.26
CA THR A 177 -6.69 4.50 3.59
C THR A 177 -7.83 3.80 4.31
N ALA A 178 -8.26 2.62 3.84
CA ALA A 178 -9.39 1.90 4.43
C ALA A 178 -9.31 0.38 4.20
N LEU A 179 -10.08 -0.36 5.00
CA LEU A 179 -10.32 -1.79 4.84
C LEU A 179 -11.82 -2.03 4.63
N VAL A 180 -12.17 -3.00 3.78
CA VAL A 180 -13.54 -3.47 3.64
C VAL A 180 -13.57 -4.98 3.47
N TYR A 181 -14.50 -5.65 4.14
CA TYR A 181 -14.77 -7.08 3.94
C TYR A 181 -15.99 -7.26 3.05
N HIS A 182 -15.86 -8.01 1.95
CA HIS A 182 -16.97 -8.23 1.02
C HIS A 182 -16.74 -9.46 0.14
N HIS A 183 -17.81 -10.24 -0.10
CA HIS A 183 -17.77 -11.50 -0.85
C HIS A 183 -16.60 -12.41 -0.41
N GLY A 184 -16.43 -12.55 0.90
CA GLY A 184 -15.39 -13.40 1.49
C GLY A 184 -13.96 -12.87 1.38
N LYS A 185 -13.76 -11.61 0.94
CA LYS A 185 -12.44 -11.02 0.74
C LYS A 185 -12.28 -9.76 1.59
N LEU A 186 -11.19 -9.70 2.35
CA LEU A 186 -10.73 -8.46 2.98
C LEU A 186 -9.93 -7.66 1.95
N LEU A 187 -10.30 -6.40 1.73
CA LEU A 187 -9.68 -5.52 0.74
C LEU A 187 -9.05 -4.33 1.42
N ALA A 188 -7.78 -4.06 1.10
CA ALA A 188 -7.07 -2.84 1.45
C ALA A 188 -7.20 -1.82 0.33
N LEU A 189 -7.58 -0.60 0.70
CA LEU A 189 -7.99 0.47 -0.20
C LEU A 189 -7.03 1.65 -0.06
N SER A 190 -6.75 2.27 -1.20
CA SER A 190 -6.07 3.56 -1.32
C SER A 190 -7.00 4.49 -2.06
N GLU A 191 -6.95 5.79 -1.74
CA GLU A 191 -7.47 6.78 -2.69
C GLU A 191 -6.77 6.59 -4.04
N ALA A 192 -7.58 6.60 -5.09
CA ALA A 192 -7.17 6.51 -6.48
C ALA A 192 -6.34 5.28 -6.92
N ASP A 193 -6.48 4.13 -6.27
CA ASP A 193 -5.86 2.87 -6.73
C ASP A 193 -6.82 1.67 -6.64
N LYS A 194 -6.44 0.56 -7.25
CA LYS A 194 -7.15 -0.71 -7.17
C LYS A 194 -6.95 -1.35 -5.78
N PRO A 195 -7.95 -2.10 -5.29
CA PRO A 195 -7.86 -2.72 -3.98
C PRO A 195 -6.91 -3.92 -3.97
N TYR A 196 -6.22 -4.10 -2.85
CA TYR A 196 -5.38 -5.28 -2.59
C TYR A 196 -6.13 -6.28 -1.72
N VAL A 197 -6.16 -7.55 -2.12
CA VAL A 197 -6.79 -8.62 -1.37
C VAL A 197 -5.84 -9.10 -0.27
N ILE A 198 -6.35 -9.10 0.95
CA ILE A 198 -5.67 -9.57 2.16
C ILE A 198 -6.34 -10.86 2.61
N LYS A 199 -5.53 -11.88 2.88
CA LYS A 199 -5.97 -13.12 3.50
C LYS A 199 -5.53 -13.13 4.94
N VAL A 200 -6.48 -13.40 5.84
CA VAL A 200 -6.20 -13.74 7.24
C VAL A 200 -5.90 -15.24 7.27
N LEU A 201 -4.73 -15.61 7.77
CA LEU A 201 -4.29 -17.00 7.89
C LEU A 201 -4.82 -17.61 9.20
N GLU A 202 -4.76 -18.94 9.32
CA GLU A 202 -5.29 -19.67 10.48
C GLU A 202 -4.54 -19.37 11.79
N ASP A 203 -3.27 -18.99 11.68
CA ASP A 203 -2.42 -18.55 12.79
C ASP A 203 -2.61 -17.07 13.18
N GLY A 204 -3.52 -16.37 12.49
CA GLY A 204 -3.75 -14.94 12.66
C GLY A 204 -2.79 -14.05 11.86
N ASP A 205 -1.90 -14.60 11.03
CA ASP A 205 -1.06 -13.77 10.16
C ASP A 205 -1.87 -13.15 9.01
N LEU A 206 -1.33 -12.09 8.41
CA LEU A 206 -1.93 -11.38 7.28
C LEU A 206 -1.06 -11.49 6.03
N GLN A 207 -1.65 -11.98 4.95
CA GLN A 207 -0.96 -12.14 3.67
C GLN A 207 -1.61 -11.30 2.58
N THR A 208 -0.82 -10.49 1.87
CA THR A 208 -1.28 -9.85 0.64
C THR A 208 -1.28 -10.88 -0.49
N ILE A 209 -2.45 -11.18 -1.03
CA ILE A 209 -2.61 -12.18 -2.10
C ILE A 209 -2.36 -11.57 -3.47
N GLY A 210 -2.88 -10.37 -3.71
CA GLY A 210 -2.78 -9.71 -5.01
C GLY A 210 -3.65 -8.48 -5.10
N MET A 211 -3.73 -7.91 -6.29
CA MET A 211 -4.57 -6.77 -6.61
C MET A 211 -5.83 -7.27 -7.31
N LEU A 212 -6.98 -6.69 -6.99
CA LEU A 212 -8.24 -7.04 -7.63
C LEU A 212 -8.54 -6.07 -8.77
N ASP A 213 -8.59 -6.60 -10.00
CA ASP A 213 -8.82 -5.83 -11.22
C ASP A 213 -10.27 -5.90 -11.71
N TYR A 214 -11.15 -6.60 -10.99
CA TYR A 214 -12.57 -6.82 -11.32
C TYR A 214 -12.80 -7.19 -12.80
N ASP A 215 -11.95 -8.07 -13.36
CA ASP A 215 -11.98 -8.46 -14.78
C ASP A 215 -11.90 -7.27 -15.75
N LYS A 216 -11.13 -6.24 -15.39
CA LYS A 216 -11.01 -4.97 -16.13
C LYS A 216 -12.29 -4.16 -16.23
N ARG A 217 -13.34 -4.52 -15.48
CA ARG A 217 -14.59 -3.74 -15.43
C ARG A 217 -14.41 -2.41 -14.70
N LEU A 218 -13.35 -2.29 -13.90
CA LEU A 218 -12.99 -1.07 -13.21
C LEU A 218 -11.94 -0.30 -14.03
N SER A 219 -12.40 0.59 -14.90
CA SER A 219 -11.54 1.41 -15.78
C SER A 219 -10.98 2.67 -15.10
N HIS A 220 -11.53 3.05 -13.95
CA HIS A 220 -11.16 4.25 -13.21
C HIS A 220 -10.94 3.95 -11.74
N SER A 221 -10.12 4.79 -11.13
CA SER A 221 -9.92 4.91 -9.69
C SER A 221 -11.23 5.21 -8.95
N PHE A 222 -11.37 4.71 -7.71
CA PHE A 222 -12.53 4.97 -6.86
C PHE A 222 -12.13 5.39 -5.43
N THR A 223 -13.08 5.95 -4.69
CA THR A 223 -12.85 6.44 -3.31
C THR A 223 -12.62 5.28 -2.33
N ALA A 224 -11.83 5.50 -1.29
CA ALA A 224 -11.51 4.44 -0.33
C ALA A 224 -12.67 4.09 0.63
N HIS A 225 -13.84 4.73 0.51
CA HIS A 225 -14.95 4.59 1.46
C HIS A 225 -16.23 4.00 0.81
N PRO A 226 -16.19 2.76 0.30
CA PRO A 226 -17.37 2.11 -0.25
C PRO A 226 -18.41 1.83 0.86
N LYS A 227 -19.69 1.97 0.54
CA LYS A 227 -20.79 1.61 1.44
C LYS A 227 -21.36 0.26 1.07
N VAL A 228 -21.54 -0.61 2.06
CA VAL A 228 -22.20 -1.91 1.90
C VAL A 228 -23.65 -1.75 2.35
N ASP A 229 -24.60 -2.11 1.49
CA ASP A 229 -26.01 -2.20 1.86
C ASP A 229 -26.22 -3.41 2.79
N PRO A 230 -26.71 -3.20 4.03
CA PRO A 230 -26.88 -4.29 4.99
C PRO A 230 -28.00 -5.28 4.61
N ILE A 231 -28.92 -4.91 3.72
CA ILE A 231 -30.05 -5.75 3.30
C ILE A 231 -29.67 -6.59 2.09
N THR A 232 -29.07 -5.97 1.08
CA THR A 232 -28.76 -6.66 -0.20
C THR A 232 -27.34 -7.21 -0.25
N GLY A 233 -26.43 -6.74 0.61
CA GLY A 233 -25.00 -7.06 0.54
C GLY A 233 -24.26 -6.38 -0.61
N ASN A 234 -24.96 -5.60 -1.45
CA ASN A 234 -24.36 -4.90 -2.57
C ASN A 234 -23.45 -3.77 -2.10
N ARG A 235 -22.38 -3.51 -2.86
CA ARG A 235 -21.49 -2.36 -2.64
C ARG A 235 -21.78 -1.22 -3.58
N HIS A 236 -21.94 -0.05 -2.98
CA HIS A 236 -22.02 1.23 -3.67
C HIS A 236 -20.73 2.00 -3.43
N ILE A 237 -20.10 2.43 -4.52
CA ILE A 237 -18.83 3.15 -4.49
C ILE A 237 -19.06 4.48 -5.19
N LEU A 238 -18.64 5.57 -4.54
CA LEU A 238 -18.58 6.87 -5.21
C LEU A 238 -17.28 6.93 -6.02
N VAL A 239 -17.44 7.21 -7.30
CA VAL A 239 -16.38 7.52 -8.24
C VAL A 239 -16.53 8.99 -8.62
N ASN A 240 -15.46 9.78 -8.50
CA ASN A 240 -15.44 11.11 -9.11
C ASN A 240 -15.37 10.89 -10.62
N SER A 241 -16.50 11.07 -11.30
CA SER A 241 -16.54 11.15 -12.75
C SER A 241 -16.03 12.53 -13.16
N GLU A 242 -14.74 12.68 -13.37
CA GLU A 242 -14.25 13.77 -14.21
C GLU A 242 -14.36 13.30 -15.67
N VAL A 243 -15.10 14.10 -16.44
CA VAL A 243 -15.40 13.97 -17.88
C VAL A 243 -14.17 14.29 -18.72
#